data_AF-A0A4P6K4W9-F1
#
_entry.id   AF-A0A4P6K4W9-F1
#
_cell.length_a   1.000
_cell.length_b   1.000
_cell.length_c   1.000
_cell.angle_alpha   90.00
_cell.angle_beta   90.00
_cell.angle_gamma   90.00
#
_symmetry.space_group_name_H-M   'P 1'
#
loop_
_entity.id
_entity.type
_entity.pdbx_description
1 polymer ?
#
loop_
_entity_poly.entity_id
_entity_poly.type
_entity_poly.pdbx_seq_one_letter_code
_entity_poly.pdbx_strand_id
1 'polypeptide(L)'
;MWQIICLCLPGMSKLEQQRFLLLLQDVVKTQKRSLSPVDLGLSFLDSLTPTETLTVLEQRLDLVKNSQELLSLQATDKQEYRSITQQLIQDHICCLLSAERTWLERTIRHLRASATLDLGHILLRE
;
A
#
# COMPACT_ATOMS: atom_id res chain seq x y z
N MET A 1 2.94 -4.56 7.87
CA MET A 1 3.99 -4.41 6.85
C MET A 1 3.92 -3.04 6.14
N TRP A 2 3.68 -1.94 6.87
CA TRP A 2 3.65 -0.55 6.36
C TRP A 2 5.00 0.17 6.42
N GLN A 3 6.07 -0.51 6.87
CA GLN A 3 7.46 -0.04 6.72
C GLN A 3 7.81 0.32 5.26
N ILE A 4 6.96 -0.09 4.30
CA ILE A 4 7.15 0.08 2.87
C ILE A 4 6.37 1.28 2.28
N ILE A 5 5.33 1.87 2.90
CA ILE A 5 4.81 3.16 2.39
C ILE A 5 5.83 4.29 2.63
N CYS A 6 6.63 4.20 3.69
CA CYS A 6 7.79 5.08 3.86
C CYS A 6 8.82 4.93 2.73
N LEU A 7 8.81 3.82 1.98
CA LEU A 7 9.66 3.63 0.78
C LEU A 7 9.08 4.33 -0.46
N CYS A 8 7.86 4.88 -0.41
CA CYS A 8 7.27 5.69 -1.49
C CYS A 8 7.68 7.17 -1.43
N LEU A 9 8.21 7.64 -0.30
CA LEU A 9 8.67 9.03 -0.10
C LEU A 9 9.64 9.55 -1.19
N PRO A 10 10.57 8.75 -1.76
CA PRO A 10 11.51 9.23 -2.77
C PRO A 10 10.84 9.70 -4.08
N GLY A 11 9.61 9.24 -4.38
CA GLY A 11 8.88 9.62 -5.59
C GLY A 11 8.04 10.90 -5.46
N MET A 12 7.90 11.41 -4.23
CA MET A 12 7.15 12.63 -3.93
C MET A 12 8.05 13.87 -4.00
N SER A 13 7.48 15.02 -4.35
CA SER A 13 8.15 16.30 -4.18
C SER A 13 8.44 16.56 -2.70
N LYS A 14 9.43 17.42 -2.40
CA LYS A 14 9.80 17.73 -1.00
C LYS A 14 8.63 18.27 -0.18
N LEU A 15 7.72 19.02 -0.82
CA LEU A 15 6.53 19.57 -0.16
C LEU A 15 5.56 18.45 0.23
N GLU A 16 5.34 17.48 -0.66
CA GLU A 16 4.47 16.33 -0.43
C GLU A 16 5.04 15.40 0.64
N GLN A 17 6.35 15.19 0.64
CA GLN A 17 7.03 14.44 1.71
C GLN A 17 6.84 15.11 3.08
N GLN A 18 7.00 16.43 3.14
CA GLN A 18 6.87 17.18 4.38
C GLN A 18 5.42 17.18 4.90
N ARG A 19 4.44 17.32 4.00
CA ARG A 19 3.01 17.19 4.32
C ARG A 19 2.67 15.78 4.80
N PHE A 20 3.21 14.75 4.14
CA PHE A 20 3.03 13.35 4.53
C PHE A 20 3.54 13.08 5.95
N LEU A 21 4.74 13.56 6.28
CA LEU A 21 5.33 13.38 7.62
C LEU A 21 4.51 14.09 8.72
N LEU A 22 3.98 15.29 8.44
CA LEU A 22 3.13 16.01 9.38
C LEU A 22 1.82 15.28 9.66
N LEU A 23 1.18 14.74 8.63
CA LEU A 23 -0.07 14.00 8.77
C LEU A 23 0.14 12.66 9.48
N LEU A 24 1.23 11.95 9.18
CA LEU A 24 1.61 10.73 9.89
C LEU A 24 1.80 11.02 11.40
N GLN A 25 2.46 12.12 11.73
CA GLN A 25 2.68 12.53 13.11
C GLN A 25 1.37 12.84 13.84
N ASP A 26 0.39 13.43 13.16
CA ASP A 26 -0.91 13.77 13.74
C ASP A 26 -1.79 12.53 13.98
N VAL A 27 -1.80 11.60 13.03
CA VAL A 27 -2.48 10.30 13.15
C VAL A 27 -1.93 9.48 14.33
N VAL A 28 -0.60 9.47 14.51
CA VAL A 28 0.04 8.82 15.66
C VAL A 28 -0.33 9.49 17.00
N LYS A 29 -0.46 10.83 17.02
CA LYS A 29 -0.79 11.58 18.25
C LYS A 29 -2.25 11.44 18.67
N THR A 30 -3.16 11.35 17.70
CA THR A 30 -4.61 11.35 17.95
C THR A 30 -5.15 9.97 18.32
N GLN A 31 -4.51 8.88 17.86
CA GLN A 31 -4.97 7.52 18.14
C GLN A 31 -4.30 6.94 19.42
N LYS A 32 -4.89 7.20 20.58
CA LYS A 32 -4.50 6.65 21.90
C LYS A 32 -4.67 5.13 22.06
N ARG A 33 -5.19 4.41 21.08
CA ARG A 33 -5.31 2.94 21.10
C ARG A 33 -4.13 2.34 20.34
N SER A 34 -3.58 1.25 20.87
CA SER A 34 -2.46 0.49 20.29
C SER A 34 -2.84 -0.12 18.94
N LEU A 35 -2.94 0.73 17.94
CA LEU A 35 -3.10 0.31 16.57
C LEU A 35 -1.78 -0.29 16.14
N SER A 36 -1.84 -1.46 15.53
CA SER A 36 -0.66 -2.00 14.90
C SER A 36 -0.20 -1.00 13.83
N PRO A 37 1.09 -0.95 13.47
CA PRO A 37 1.56 -0.08 12.40
C PRO A 37 0.82 -0.26 11.06
N VAL A 38 0.08 -1.36 10.89
CA VAL A 38 -0.81 -1.61 9.74
C VAL A 38 -2.08 -0.75 9.81
N ASP A 39 -2.63 -0.56 11.00
CA ASP A 39 -3.89 0.15 11.18
C ASP A 39 -3.71 1.67 11.13
N LEU A 40 -2.52 2.18 11.46
CA LEU A 40 -2.14 3.60 11.31
C LEU A 40 -2.04 4.04 9.84
N GLY A 41 -1.59 3.15 8.96
CA GLY A 41 -1.49 3.45 7.53
C GLY A 41 -2.85 3.45 6.84
N LEU A 42 -3.75 2.57 7.26
CA LEU A 42 -5.12 2.54 6.75
C LEU A 42 -5.95 3.70 7.28
N SER A 43 -5.75 4.13 8.53
CA SER A 43 -6.45 5.31 9.07
C SER A 43 -6.03 6.62 8.41
N PHE A 44 -4.83 6.67 7.82
CA PHE A 44 -4.40 7.80 7.01
C PHE A 44 -5.20 7.96 5.71
N LEU A 45 -5.73 6.88 5.13
CA LEU A 45 -6.52 6.95 3.89
C LEU A 45 -7.78 7.81 4.06
N ASP A 46 -8.35 7.87 5.26
CA ASP A 46 -9.51 8.72 5.58
C ASP A 46 -9.19 10.22 5.52
N SER A 47 -7.90 10.60 5.53
CA SER A 47 -7.45 12.00 5.46
C SER A 47 -7.09 12.45 4.03
N LEU A 48 -7.14 11.53 3.05
CA LEU A 48 -6.77 11.79 1.66
C LEU A 48 -8.00 12.05 0.79
N THR A 49 -7.83 12.87 -0.26
CA THR A 49 -8.84 12.98 -1.32
C THR A 49 -8.98 11.64 -2.07
N PRO A 50 -10.12 11.38 -2.75
CA PRO A 50 -10.29 10.15 -3.52
C PRO A 50 -9.18 9.89 -4.55
N THR A 51 -8.68 10.94 -5.20
CA THR A 51 -7.58 10.87 -6.17
C THR A 51 -6.24 10.55 -5.49
N GLU A 52 -5.94 11.18 -4.36
CA GLU A 52 -4.73 10.88 -3.56
C GLU A 52 -4.77 9.43 -3.04
N THR A 53 -5.93 8.98 -2.55
CA THR A 53 -6.14 7.60 -2.09
C THR A 53 -5.89 6.59 -3.21
N LEU A 54 -6.46 6.81 -4.40
CA LEU A 54 -6.21 5.95 -5.55
C LEU A 54 -4.72 5.92 -5.93
N THR A 55 -4.08 7.08 -5.99
CA THR A 55 -2.65 7.20 -6.32
C THR A 55 -1.78 6.40 -5.35
N VAL A 56 -2.00 6.55 -4.05
CA VAL A 56 -1.22 5.84 -3.01
C VAL A 56 -1.44 4.33 -3.10
N LEU A 57 -2.68 3.88 -3.31
CA LEU A 57 -2.98 2.46 -3.42
C LEU A 57 -2.37 1.83 -4.69
N GLU A 58 -2.38 2.56 -5.81
CA GLU A 58 -1.76 2.11 -7.07
C GLU A 58 -0.25 2.00 -6.96
N GLN A 59 0.41 3.02 -6.39
CA GLN A 59 1.85 2.96 -6.09
C GLN A 59 2.19 1.80 -5.16
N ARG A 60 1.34 1.55 -4.16
CA ARG A 60 1.53 0.42 -3.25
C ARG A 60 1.40 -0.92 -3.98
N LEU A 61 0.44 -1.03 -4.90
CA LEU A 61 0.26 -2.23 -5.73
C LEU A 61 1.50 -2.52 -6.58
N ASP A 62 2.08 -1.49 -7.20
CA ASP A 62 3.28 -1.64 -8.02
C ASP A 62 4.49 -2.07 -7.17
N LEU A 63 4.66 -1.51 -5.97
CA LEU A 63 5.71 -1.94 -5.05
C LEU A 63 5.55 -3.39 -4.60
N VAL A 64 4.31 -3.84 -4.34
CA VAL A 64 4.04 -5.23 -3.98
C VAL A 64 4.38 -6.16 -5.14
N LYS A 65 3.98 -5.82 -6.38
CA LYS A 65 4.32 -6.59 -7.58
C LYS A 65 5.84 -6.69 -7.78
N ASN A 66 6.55 -5.57 -7.71
CA ASN A 66 8.01 -5.53 -7.85
C ASN A 66 8.70 -6.36 -6.77
N SER A 67 8.17 -6.34 -5.54
CA SER A 67 8.70 -7.15 -4.43
C SER A 67 8.49 -8.66 -4.67
N GLN A 68 7.32 -9.05 -5.20
CA GLN A 68 7.06 -10.45 -5.58
C GLN A 68 7.99 -10.90 -6.71
N GLU A 69 8.21 -10.06 -7.73
CA GLU A 69 9.14 -10.34 -8.82
C GLU A 69 10.57 -10.53 -8.31
N LEU A 70 11.05 -9.62 -7.46
CA LEU A 70 12.39 -9.73 -6.85
C LEU A 70 12.55 -11.02 -6.05
N LEU A 71 11.55 -11.39 -5.24
CA LEU A 71 11.59 -12.62 -4.45
C LEU A 71 11.56 -13.88 -5.33
N SER A 72 10.88 -13.82 -6.49
CA SER A 72 10.86 -14.92 -7.44
C SER A 72 12.21 -15.12 -8.12
N LEU A 73 12.87 -14.03 -8.55
CA LEU A 73 14.23 -14.07 -9.11
C LEU A 73 15.24 -14.62 -8.10
N GLN A 74 15.14 -14.20 -6.83
CA GLN A 74 16.01 -14.70 -5.76
C GLN A 74 15.77 -16.18 -5.42
N ALA A 75 14.57 -16.71 -5.67
CA ALA A 75 14.25 -18.11 -5.45
C ALA A 75 14.94 -19.03 -6.47
N THR A 76 14.98 -18.60 -7.74
CA THR A 76 15.57 -19.37 -8.84
C THR A 76 17.09 -19.44 -8.75
N ASP A 77 17.75 -18.39 -8.26
CA ASP A 77 19.21 -18.25 -8.30
C ASP A 77 19.96 -18.95 -7.14
N LYS A 78 19.25 -19.34 -6.07
CA LYS A 78 19.88 -19.83 -4.81
C LYS A 78 19.21 -21.05 -4.20
N GLN A 79 18.47 -21.83 -4.98
CA GLN A 79 17.65 -22.92 -4.46
C GLN A 79 18.47 -24.04 -3.78
N GLU A 80 19.71 -24.26 -4.21
CA GLU A 80 20.61 -25.31 -3.69
C GLU A 80 21.22 -25.04 -2.28
N TYR A 81 21.20 -23.80 -1.78
CA TYR A 81 21.94 -23.42 -0.55
C TYR A 81 21.09 -22.79 0.55
N ARG A 82 19.76 -22.86 0.45
CA ARG A 82 18.88 -22.25 1.46
C ARG A 82 18.59 -23.18 2.63
N SER A 83 18.74 -22.66 3.83
CA SER A 83 18.25 -23.35 5.03
C SER A 83 16.72 -23.41 5.03
N ILE A 84 16.16 -24.41 5.71
CA ILE A 84 14.70 -24.56 5.89
C ILE A 84 14.09 -23.28 6.50
N THR A 85 14.78 -22.65 7.45
CA THR A 85 14.34 -21.38 8.05
C THR A 85 14.23 -20.25 7.04
N GLN A 86 15.18 -20.13 6.08
CA GLN A 86 15.10 -19.13 5.02
C GLN A 86 13.94 -19.37 4.06
N GLN A 87 13.63 -20.65 3.77
CA GLN A 87 12.47 -21.02 2.96
C GLN A 87 11.16 -20.63 3.65
N LEU A 88 11.03 -20.91 4.96
CA LEU A 88 9.85 -20.53 5.74
C LEU A 88 9.66 -19.00 5.81
N ILE A 89 10.75 -18.25 5.99
CA ILE A 89 10.69 -16.78 5.99
C ILE A 89 10.23 -16.27 4.63
N GLN A 90 10.78 -16.80 3.53
CA GLN A 90 10.37 -16.39 2.19
C GLN A 90 8.91 -16.76 1.92
N ASP A 91 8.48 -17.98 2.25
CA ASP A 91 7.10 -18.43 2.06
C ASP A 91 6.11 -17.52 2.81
N HIS A 92 6.43 -17.19 4.06
CA HIS A 92 5.66 -16.25 4.85
C HIS A 92 5.54 -14.87 4.19
N ILE A 93 6.65 -14.31 3.69
CA ILE A 93 6.66 -13.02 2.99
C ILE A 93 5.81 -13.10 1.71
N CYS A 94 5.96 -14.17 0.92
CA CYS A 94 5.18 -14.39 -0.29
C CYS A 94 3.67 -14.47 -0.01
N CYS A 95 3.28 -15.16 1.07
CA CYS A 95 1.88 -15.23 1.50
C CYS A 95 1.32 -13.85 1.83
N LEU A 96 2.06 -13.05 2.60
CA LEU A 96 1.63 -11.71 2.98
C LEU A 96 1.52 -10.77 1.78
N LEU A 97 2.51 -10.77 0.87
CA LEU A 97 2.47 -9.94 -0.34
C LEU A 97 1.31 -10.35 -1.27
N SER A 98 1.01 -11.64 -1.36
CA SER A 98 -0.10 -12.14 -2.20
C SER A 98 -1.47 -11.72 -1.64
N ALA A 99 -1.63 -11.81 -0.32
CA ALA A 99 -2.83 -11.33 0.36
C ALA A 99 -3.01 -9.81 0.19
N GLU A 100 -1.93 -9.05 0.36
CA GLU A 100 -1.94 -7.60 0.20
C GLU A 100 -2.25 -7.17 -1.24
N ARG A 101 -1.61 -7.81 -2.24
CA ARG A 101 -1.89 -7.57 -3.66
C ARG A 101 -3.37 -7.77 -3.98
N THR A 102 -3.94 -8.89 -3.54
CA THR A 102 -5.35 -9.22 -3.78
C THR A 102 -6.27 -8.16 -3.19
N TRP A 103 -5.96 -7.70 -1.97
CA TRP A 103 -6.70 -6.63 -1.33
C TRP A 103 -6.59 -5.31 -2.11
N LEU A 104 -5.39 -4.90 -2.52
CA LEU A 104 -5.15 -3.67 -3.28
C LEU A 104 -5.89 -3.67 -4.62
N GLU A 105 -5.77 -4.74 -5.40
CA GLU A 105 -6.45 -4.86 -6.70
C GLU A 105 -7.96 -4.76 -6.56
N ARG A 106 -8.53 -5.40 -5.53
CA ARG A 106 -9.96 -5.33 -5.23
C ARG A 106 -10.37 -3.92 -4.80
N THR A 107 -9.64 -3.31 -3.86
CA THR A 107 -9.97 -1.98 -3.31
C THR A 107 -9.87 -0.89 -4.38
N ILE A 108 -8.81 -0.87 -5.19
CA ILE A 108 -8.64 0.08 -6.30
C ILE A 108 -9.79 -0.06 -7.29
N ARG A 109 -10.20 -1.29 -7.63
CA ARG A 109 -11.34 -1.53 -8.53
C ARG A 109 -12.63 -0.95 -7.97
N HIS A 110 -12.89 -1.12 -6.67
CA HIS A 110 -14.07 -0.53 -6.02
C HIS A 110 -14.03 1.00 -6.04
N LEU A 111 -12.90 1.61 -5.65
CA LEU A 111 -12.77 3.06 -5.63
C LEU A 111 -12.93 3.69 -7.01
N ARG A 112 -12.36 3.07 -8.05
CA ARG A 112 -12.55 3.51 -9.44
C ARG A 112 -14.01 3.42 -9.85
N ALA A 113 -14.69 2.31 -9.55
CA ALA A 113 -16.11 2.13 -9.88
C ALA A 113 -17.02 3.15 -9.16
N SER A 114 -16.72 3.48 -7.90
CA SER A 114 -17.44 4.50 -7.15
C SER A 114 -17.23 5.90 -7.73
N ALA A 115 -16.02 6.24 -8.17
CA ALA A 115 -15.73 7.53 -8.81
C ALA A 115 -16.47 7.70 -10.15
N THR A 116 -16.66 6.64 -10.93
CA THR A 116 -17.42 6.70 -12.19
C THR A 116 -18.92 6.92 -11.96
N LEU A 117 -19.47 6.41 -10.86
CA LEU A 117 -20.88 6.58 -10.50
C LEU A 117 -21.19 8.03 -10.05
N ASP A 118 -20.27 8.69 -9.35
CA ASP A 118 -20.42 10.10 -8.95
C ASP A 118 -20.43 11.05 -10.15
N LEU A 119 -19.62 10.78 -11.19
CA LEU A 119 -19.63 11.56 -12.43
C LEU A 119 -20.91 11.38 -13.25
N GLY A 120 -21.50 10.18 -13.24
CA GLY A 120 -22.77 9.90 -13.92
C GLY A 120 -23.97 10.62 -13.30
N HIS A 121 -23.93 10.90 -12.00
CA HIS A 121 -25.00 11.59 -11.29
C HIS A 121 -24.99 13.11 -11.53
N ILE A 122 -23.84 13.68 -11.91
CA ILE A 122 -23.67 15.10 -12.23
C ILE A 122 -24.11 15.39 -13.67
N LEU A 123 -23.83 14.49 -14.62
CA LEU A 123 -24.17 14.66 -16.05
C LEU A 123 -25.64 14.41 -16.40
N LEU A 124 -26.46 13.96 -15.46
CA LEU A 124 -27.92 13.77 -15.63
C LEU A 124 -28.75 14.92 -15.03
N ARG A 125 -28.12 16.03 -14.65
CA ARG A 125 -28.77 17.22 -14.07
C ARG A 125 -28.62 18.50 -14.92
N GLU A 126 -28.06 18.40 -16.12
CA GLU A 126 -28.10 19.46 -17.14
C GLU A 126 -29.18 19.16 -18.18
#